data_AF-C4JRG4-F1
#
_entry.id   AF-C4JRG4-F1
#
_cell.length_a   1.000
_cell.length_b   1.000
_cell.length_c   1.000
_cell.angle_alpha   90.00
_cell.angle_beta   90.00
_cell.angle_gamma   90.00
#
_symmetry.space_group_name_H-M   'P 1'
#
loop_
_entity.id
_entity.type
_entity.pdbx_description
1 polymer ?
#
loop_
_entity_poly.entity_id
_entity_poly.type
_entity_poly.pdbx_seq_one_letter_code
_entity_poly.pdbx_strand_id
1 'polypeptide(L)'
;MTSVASDRPASSLSESWATLSNSDAHSEDDWRSEHTDNISLVGHSVADDVASLDDQDLDSEVDTDDTESHASESRGFLPPIYRETANDTENGHIMQASFMSTSESILFDEPDDWPSTEPVELKHTLQVLDEAEASRIGFPRCIPDHNLSVTVRQSISKQAIDVDRPFRVLYIGDPGFKHSVLEKIGDTLVASPKNSLYASSTNSSRFHVVPASFGPDSTPNYAELLPIHVQLVVEECVSATTSLGPENPDGISLSLKGRETVTSTRAGSGFQLMSASSWVAPDITIFVMGDNDDFATLVTRNCALAFTRRHNIPSMIISQSPLWRRPNDSVPLDTRTLHLCLEITDPTTGDSQVLGRYPIDLETFENIAPSQLNRNLASLNGTHGKASKSSKMSDVRSMRLACEIPLR
;
A
#
# COMPACT_ATOMS: atom_id res chain seq x y z
N MET A 1 1.08 -78.50 39.15
CA MET A 1 0.86 -77.71 40.39
C MET A 1 0.68 -76.26 39.97
N THR A 2 -0.45 -75.66 40.36
CA THR A 2 -0.74 -74.20 40.55
C THR A 2 -0.52 -73.24 39.37
N SER A 3 -1.39 -72.28 39.03
CA SER A 3 -2.63 -71.77 39.60
C SER A 3 -3.35 -70.87 38.57
N VAL A 4 -4.62 -70.59 38.88
CA VAL A 4 -5.63 -69.80 38.19
C VAL A 4 -5.36 -68.28 38.20
N ALA A 5 -6.08 -67.55 37.32
CA ALA A 5 -6.57 -66.15 37.39
C ALA A 5 -5.96 -65.25 36.29
N SER A 6 -6.68 -64.35 35.58
CA SER A 6 -8.03 -63.81 35.74
C SER A 6 -8.52 -63.14 34.44
N ASP A 7 -9.83 -63.00 34.36
CA ASP A 7 -10.72 -62.30 33.43
C ASP A 7 -10.24 -61.09 32.58
N ARG A 8 -10.54 -61.14 31.26
CA ARG A 8 -11.65 -60.46 30.53
C ARG A 8 -11.95 -58.95 30.79
N PRO A 9 -12.66 -58.25 29.88
CA PRO A 9 -12.26 -57.72 28.56
C PRO A 9 -12.60 -56.21 28.42
N ALA A 10 -12.17 -55.53 27.36
CA ALA A 10 -12.82 -54.31 26.84
C ALA A 10 -12.05 -53.90 25.57
N SER A 11 -12.66 -54.03 24.38
CA SER A 11 -13.25 -52.89 23.65
C SER A 11 -12.18 -51.88 23.22
N SER A 12 -12.08 -51.39 22.00
CA SER A 12 -12.93 -51.40 20.84
C SER A 12 -12.19 -50.53 19.82
N LEU A 13 -12.26 -50.90 18.54
CA LEU A 13 -12.06 -50.02 17.37
C LEU A 13 -10.61 -49.53 17.14
N SER A 14 -9.87 -50.13 16.20
CA SER A 14 -9.89 -49.74 14.78
C SER A 14 -9.42 -48.30 14.53
N GLU A 15 -8.10 -48.10 14.59
CA GLU A 15 -7.46 -46.99 13.90
C GLU A 15 -6.32 -47.53 13.03
N SER A 16 -6.70 -47.80 11.77
CA SER A 16 -5.78 -47.91 10.66
C SER A 16 -5.24 -46.50 10.38
N TRP A 17 -3.97 -46.26 10.67
CA TRP A 17 -3.20 -45.24 10.00
C TRP A 17 -1.99 -45.91 9.35
N ALA A 18 -1.81 -45.54 8.08
CA ALA A 18 -0.93 -46.19 7.14
C ALA A 18 0.51 -46.31 7.66
N THR A 19 1.04 -47.50 7.40
CA THR A 19 2.45 -47.89 7.45
C THR A 19 3.37 -46.85 6.80
N LEU A 20 4.20 -46.18 7.58
CA LEU A 20 5.42 -45.57 7.08
C LEU A 20 6.46 -46.69 6.90
N SER A 21 6.92 -46.84 5.67
CA SER A 21 7.97 -47.79 5.28
C SER A 21 9.28 -47.32 5.88
N ASN A 22 9.74 -48.03 6.92
CA ASN A 22 11.13 -48.02 7.34
C ASN A 22 12.01 -48.57 6.21
N SER A 23 13.06 -47.83 5.87
CA SER A 23 14.27 -48.43 5.31
C SER A 23 15.45 -47.69 5.91
N ASP A 24 16.09 -48.36 6.85
CA ASP A 24 17.41 -48.07 7.38
C ASP A 24 18.44 -47.95 6.26
N ALA A 25 19.30 -46.94 6.37
CA ALA A 25 20.66 -47.03 5.87
C ALA A 25 21.58 -46.28 6.84
N HIS A 26 22.30 -47.07 7.62
CA HIS A 26 23.37 -46.69 8.54
C HIS A 26 24.47 -45.89 7.83
N SER A 27 24.94 -44.81 8.47
CA SER A 27 26.37 -44.46 8.43
C SER A 27 26.76 -43.90 9.79
N GLU A 28 27.38 -44.76 10.58
CA GLU A 28 28.16 -44.43 11.76
C GLU A 28 29.41 -43.67 11.29
N ASP A 29 29.76 -42.57 11.95
CA ASP A 29 31.15 -42.27 12.30
C ASP A 29 31.20 -41.26 13.44
N ASP A 30 31.98 -41.66 14.43
CA ASP A 30 32.00 -41.25 15.83
C ASP A 30 33.24 -40.39 16.07
N TRP A 31 33.07 -39.12 16.45
CA TRP A 31 34.15 -38.32 17.07
C TRP A 31 33.59 -37.49 18.23
N ARG A 32 33.57 -38.15 19.40
CA ARG A 32 33.75 -37.60 20.75
C ARG A 32 34.97 -36.67 20.81
N SER A 33 35.11 -35.64 21.64
CA SER A 33 34.36 -35.11 22.78
C SER A 33 35.02 -33.79 23.24
N GLU A 34 34.31 -33.01 24.06
CA GLU A 34 34.81 -32.14 25.16
C GLU A 34 35.48 -30.79 24.82
N HIS A 35 34.81 -29.67 25.10
CA HIS A 35 34.96 -29.01 26.42
C HIS A 35 33.86 -27.96 26.66
N THR A 36 33.17 -28.14 27.79
CA THR A 36 32.38 -27.15 28.54
C THR A 36 33.24 -25.96 28.97
N ASP A 37 32.68 -24.75 28.94
CA ASP A 37 32.79 -23.81 30.05
C ASP A 37 31.55 -22.91 30.12
N ASN A 38 30.85 -23.05 31.25
CA ASN A 38 29.80 -22.17 31.78
C ASN A 38 30.47 -21.19 32.77
N ILE A 39 29.72 -20.17 33.23
CA ILE A 39 30.00 -19.22 34.35
C ILE A 39 30.56 -17.87 33.87
N SER A 40 30.10 -16.66 34.26
CA SER A 40 29.23 -16.22 35.36
C SER A 40 28.54 -14.90 35.03
N LEU A 41 27.32 -14.73 35.55
CA LEU A 41 26.63 -13.46 35.73
C LEU A 41 26.65 -13.13 37.24
N VAL A 42 26.79 -11.84 37.58
CA VAL A 42 26.55 -11.18 38.89
C VAL A 42 27.67 -11.16 39.95
N GLY A 43 27.91 -9.95 40.49
CA GLY A 43 28.44 -9.66 41.83
C GLY A 43 29.28 -8.37 41.86
N HIS A 44 28.69 -7.20 42.18
CA HIS A 44 28.82 -6.48 43.47
C HIS A 44 30.29 -6.04 43.78
N SER A 45 30.65 -4.79 44.12
CA SER A 45 30.01 -3.80 45.00
C SER A 45 30.91 -2.55 45.19
N VAL A 46 30.30 -1.42 45.60
CA VAL A 46 30.82 -0.33 46.51
C VAL A 46 31.82 0.66 45.88
N ALA A 47 31.43 1.90 45.56
CA ALA A 47 31.25 3.12 46.39
C ALA A 47 32.57 3.70 46.94
N ASP A 48 32.88 4.97 46.63
CA ASP A 48 32.85 6.08 47.60
C ASP A 48 33.13 7.44 46.93
N ASP A 49 32.60 8.48 47.56
CA ASP A 49 32.48 9.89 47.22
C ASP A 49 33.81 10.67 47.07
N VAL A 50 33.78 11.82 46.39
CA VAL A 50 34.16 13.12 46.97
C VAL A 50 33.65 14.29 46.11
N ALA A 51 33.04 15.24 46.80
CA ALA A 51 32.51 16.51 46.34
C ALA A 51 33.61 17.51 45.90
N SER A 52 33.24 18.43 45.01
CA SER A 52 33.61 19.84 45.20
C SER A 52 32.58 20.75 44.52
N LEU A 53 31.96 21.56 45.37
CA LEU A 53 31.18 22.76 45.09
C LEU A 53 32.09 23.84 44.50
N ASP A 54 31.56 24.68 43.61
CA ASP A 54 31.87 26.11 43.67
C ASP A 54 30.66 26.93 43.22
N ASP A 55 30.38 27.93 44.03
CA ASP A 55 29.24 28.84 44.02
C ASP A 55 29.48 29.97 43.04
N GLN A 56 28.44 30.43 42.33
CA GLN A 56 28.23 31.87 42.12
C GLN A 56 26.73 32.19 42.07
N ASP A 57 26.34 32.94 43.10
CA ASP A 57 25.09 33.67 43.25
C ASP A 57 24.84 34.67 42.11
N LEU A 58 23.56 34.99 41.86
CA LEU A 58 23.04 36.37 41.84
C LEU A 58 21.50 36.34 41.61
N ASP A 59 20.78 36.31 42.72
CA ASP A 59 19.83 37.34 43.15
C ASP A 59 18.75 37.85 42.17
N SER A 60 17.49 37.46 42.40
CA SER A 60 16.38 38.41 42.50
C SER A 60 15.17 37.77 43.20
N GLU A 61 14.87 38.28 44.38
CA GLU A 61 13.68 38.00 45.18
C GLU A 61 12.44 38.68 44.58
N VAL A 62 11.31 37.95 44.53
CA VAL A 62 10.00 38.44 45.03
C VAL A 62 9.08 37.24 45.37
N ASP A 63 8.72 37.17 46.65
CA ASP A 63 7.59 36.48 47.31
C ASP A 63 6.27 36.59 46.52
N THR A 64 5.24 35.74 46.60
CA THR A 64 4.79 34.60 47.44
C THR A 64 3.51 34.10 46.76
N ASP A 65 3.26 32.80 46.64
CA ASP A 65 2.21 32.09 47.40
C ASP A 65 2.07 30.63 46.90
N ASP A 66 1.85 29.75 47.87
CA ASP A 66 1.82 28.29 47.76
C ASP A 66 0.72 27.75 46.85
N THR A 67 1.04 26.71 46.06
CA THR A 67 0.13 25.58 45.85
C THR A 67 0.86 24.36 45.31
N GLU A 68 0.83 23.29 46.11
CA GLU A 68 1.22 21.93 45.77
C GLU A 68 0.47 21.43 44.51
N SER A 69 1.16 20.77 43.57
CA SER A 69 0.66 19.50 42.99
C SER A 69 1.62 18.89 41.96
N HIS A 70 2.13 17.72 42.35
CA HIS A 70 2.46 16.54 41.54
C HIS A 70 2.65 16.67 40.01
N ALA A 71 3.90 16.47 39.60
CA ALA A 71 4.27 15.98 38.29
C ALA A 71 3.47 14.70 37.94
N SER A 72 2.70 14.76 36.85
CA SER A 72 2.12 13.57 36.23
C SER A 72 2.87 13.25 34.95
N GLU A 73 3.61 12.14 35.02
CA GLU A 73 4.23 11.46 33.89
C GLU A 73 3.19 11.08 32.83
N SER A 74 3.55 11.31 31.58
CA SER A 74 2.81 10.87 30.39
C SER A 74 2.71 9.35 30.36
N ARG A 75 1.50 8.81 30.58
CA ARG A 75 1.17 7.40 30.29
C ARG A 75 0.48 7.31 28.94
N GLY A 76 1.08 6.50 28.06
CA GLY A 76 0.54 6.14 26.75
C GLY A 76 -0.83 5.47 26.87
N PHE A 77 -1.75 5.92 26.03
CA PHE A 77 -3.08 5.35 25.88
C PHE A 77 -2.99 4.07 25.05
N LEU A 78 -3.18 2.92 25.71
CA LEU A 78 -3.58 1.67 25.05
C LEU A 78 -5.11 1.51 25.19
N PRO A 79 -5.82 0.97 24.18
CA PRO A 79 -7.26 0.81 24.25
C PRO A 79 -7.67 -0.28 25.25
N PRO A 80 -8.82 -0.15 25.95
CA PRO A 80 -9.24 -1.12 26.97
C PRO A 80 -9.73 -2.43 26.33
N ILE A 81 -9.15 -3.55 26.77
CA ILE A 81 -9.63 -4.91 26.48
C ILE A 81 -10.89 -5.15 27.32
N TYR A 82 -12.03 -5.36 26.67
CA TYR A 82 -13.27 -5.75 27.33
C TYR A 82 -13.18 -7.22 27.81
N ARG A 83 -13.33 -7.43 29.12
CA ARG A 83 -13.66 -8.74 29.71
C ARG A 83 -15.16 -8.90 29.74
N GLU A 84 -15.64 -9.93 29.07
CA GLU A 84 -17.04 -10.35 29.05
C GLU A 84 -17.37 -11.09 30.36
N THR A 85 -18.22 -10.50 31.20
CA THR A 85 -18.95 -11.23 32.23
C THR A 85 -20.42 -10.91 32.08
N ALA A 86 -21.19 -11.95 31.76
CA ALA A 86 -22.63 -11.95 31.61
C ALA A 86 -23.34 -11.35 32.83
N ASN A 87 -24.34 -10.50 32.58
CA ASN A 87 -25.66 -10.54 33.22
C ASN A 87 -26.62 -9.55 32.55
N ASP A 88 -27.85 -10.03 32.40
CA ASP A 88 -29.02 -9.35 31.85
C ASP A 88 -29.24 -7.95 32.42
N THR A 89 -29.63 -6.98 31.58
CA THR A 89 -30.95 -6.30 31.63
C THR A 89 -31.04 -5.29 30.47
N GLU A 90 -32.15 -5.41 29.74
CA GLU A 90 -32.73 -4.50 28.75
C GLU A 90 -32.58 -3.00 29.08
N ASN A 91 -31.93 -2.24 28.18
CA ASN A 91 -32.22 -0.83 27.91
C ASN A 91 -31.53 -0.40 26.60
N GLY A 92 -32.34 -0.01 25.61
CA GLY A 92 -31.89 0.46 24.32
C GLY A 92 -31.15 1.79 24.43
N HIS A 93 -29.82 1.74 24.33
CA HIS A 93 -28.99 2.89 24.00
C HIS A 93 -28.24 2.57 22.70
N ILE A 94 -28.64 3.26 21.64
CA ILE A 94 -27.87 3.39 20.41
C ILE A 94 -26.49 3.91 20.81
N MET A 95 -25.48 3.04 20.77
CA MET A 95 -24.09 3.46 20.93
C MET A 95 -23.72 4.33 19.73
N GLN A 96 -23.88 5.63 19.92
CA GLN A 96 -23.32 6.64 19.05
C GLN A 96 -21.80 6.55 19.20
N ALA A 97 -21.17 5.87 18.24
CA ALA A 97 -19.73 5.91 18.09
C ALA A 97 -19.32 7.37 17.99
N SER A 98 -18.51 7.81 18.94
CA SER A 98 -17.90 9.13 18.95
C SER A 98 -16.96 9.22 17.76
N PHE A 99 -17.49 9.75 16.64
CA PHE A 99 -16.73 10.26 15.51
C PHE A 99 -15.76 11.33 16.03
N MET A 100 -14.50 10.94 16.25
CA MET A 100 -13.42 11.90 16.41
C MET A 100 -13.08 12.44 15.02
N SER A 101 -13.62 13.63 14.73
CA SER A 101 -13.28 14.56 13.65
C SER A 101 -12.89 13.92 12.31
N THR A 102 -13.91 13.67 11.49
CA THR A 102 -13.78 13.35 10.06
C THR A 102 -13.03 14.48 9.33
N SER A 103 -11.80 14.23 8.90
CA SER A 103 -11.41 14.74 7.58
C SER A 103 -12.40 14.13 6.61
N GLU A 104 -13.26 14.97 6.02
CA GLU A 104 -14.35 14.54 5.14
C GLU A 104 -13.73 13.77 3.97
N SER A 105 -13.82 12.44 3.99
CA SER A 105 -13.25 11.60 2.93
C SER A 105 -13.95 11.95 1.62
N ILE A 106 -13.19 12.14 0.55
CA ILE A 106 -13.71 12.41 -0.79
C ILE A 106 -14.50 11.18 -1.25
N LEU A 107 -15.81 11.35 -1.32
CA LEU A 107 -16.77 10.35 -1.80
C LEU A 107 -17.30 10.79 -3.17
N PHE A 108 -17.24 9.88 -4.13
CA PHE A 108 -17.82 10.08 -5.45
C PHE A 108 -19.30 9.69 -5.44
N ASP A 109 -20.11 10.43 -6.17
CA ASP A 109 -21.51 10.07 -6.38
C ASP A 109 -21.59 8.88 -7.34
N GLU A 110 -22.12 7.77 -6.85
CA GLU A 110 -22.29 6.54 -7.62
C GLU A 110 -23.67 6.47 -8.25
N PRO A 111 -23.81 5.81 -9.41
CA PRO A 111 -25.12 5.58 -10.00
C PRO A 111 -25.94 4.61 -9.13
N ASP A 112 -27.18 4.98 -8.82
CA ASP A 112 -28.14 4.09 -8.17
C ASP A 112 -28.36 2.82 -9.02
N ASP A 113 -28.55 3.03 -10.33
CA ASP A 113 -28.70 1.97 -11.33
C ASP A 113 -27.40 1.80 -12.12
N TRP A 114 -26.69 0.70 -11.83
CA TRP A 114 -25.45 0.37 -12.52
C TRP A 114 -25.70 0.03 -14.00
N PRO A 115 -24.97 0.67 -14.95
CA PRO A 115 -25.12 0.39 -16.36
C PRO A 115 -24.63 -1.02 -16.71
N SER A 116 -25.12 -1.57 -17.82
CA SER A 116 -24.67 -2.88 -18.33
C SER A 116 -23.22 -2.88 -18.79
N THR A 117 -22.67 -1.70 -19.11
CA THR A 117 -21.30 -1.51 -19.57
C THR A 117 -20.46 -1.02 -18.39
N GLU A 118 -19.70 -1.93 -17.78
CA GLU A 118 -18.70 -1.62 -16.75
C GLU A 118 -17.30 -1.50 -17.38
N PRO A 119 -16.39 -0.66 -16.86
CA PRO A 119 -16.53 0.20 -15.67
C PRO A 119 -17.19 1.57 -15.94
N VAL A 120 -17.60 2.26 -14.87
CA VAL A 120 -18.24 3.59 -14.92
C VAL A 120 -17.24 4.65 -14.50
N GLU A 121 -17.16 5.75 -15.27
CA GLU A 121 -16.37 6.94 -14.90
C GLU A 121 -17.14 7.79 -13.89
N LEU A 122 -16.51 8.08 -12.75
CA LEU A 122 -17.01 8.99 -11.73
C LEU A 122 -16.18 10.26 -11.70
N LYS A 123 -16.83 11.35 -11.27
CA LYS A 123 -16.24 12.68 -11.14
C LYS A 123 -16.67 13.28 -9.80
N HIS A 124 -15.75 13.93 -9.12
CA HIS A 124 -16.01 14.74 -7.93
C HIS A 124 -15.31 16.09 -8.06
N THR A 125 -16.00 17.19 -7.74
CA THR A 125 -15.46 18.54 -7.85
C THR A 125 -14.74 18.92 -6.56
N LEU A 126 -13.44 19.17 -6.63
CA LEU A 126 -12.63 19.57 -5.46
C LEU A 126 -12.71 21.06 -5.20
N GLN A 127 -12.64 21.86 -6.27
CA GLN A 127 -12.59 23.31 -6.18
C GLN A 127 -13.16 23.95 -7.44
N VAL A 128 -13.95 25.01 -7.29
CA VAL A 128 -14.26 25.95 -8.38
C VAL A 128 -13.30 27.12 -8.24
N LEU A 129 -12.53 27.40 -9.30
CA LEU A 129 -11.49 28.41 -9.29
C LEU A 129 -12.08 29.79 -9.55
N ASP A 130 -11.70 30.76 -8.73
CA ASP A 130 -12.05 32.16 -8.96
C ASP A 130 -11.22 32.78 -10.12
N GLU A 131 -11.56 34.00 -10.52
CA GLU A 131 -10.85 34.69 -11.60
C GLU A 131 -9.37 34.95 -11.28
N ALA A 132 -9.04 35.17 -10.00
CA ALA A 132 -7.67 35.42 -9.56
C ALA A 132 -6.82 34.14 -9.56
N GLU A 133 -7.42 32.99 -9.26
CA GLU A 133 -6.83 31.66 -9.34
C GLU A 133 -6.65 31.23 -10.79
N ALA A 134 -7.68 31.38 -11.63
CA ALA A 134 -7.62 31.07 -13.05
C ALA A 134 -6.52 31.86 -13.76
N SER A 135 -6.41 33.16 -13.45
CA SER A 135 -5.37 34.04 -14.01
C SER A 135 -3.94 33.60 -13.63
N ARG A 136 -3.75 33.06 -12.42
CA ARG A 136 -2.44 32.58 -11.94
C ARG A 136 -1.95 31.35 -12.69
N ILE A 137 -2.87 30.53 -13.20
CA ILE A 137 -2.55 29.28 -13.92
C ILE A 137 -2.27 29.57 -15.41
N GLY A 138 -2.37 30.84 -15.83
CA GLY A 138 -2.12 31.24 -17.21
C GLY A 138 -3.25 30.85 -18.17
N PHE A 139 -4.42 30.49 -17.65
CA PHE A 139 -5.62 30.43 -18.48
C PHE A 139 -6.03 31.88 -18.79
N PRO A 140 -6.15 32.25 -20.09
CA PRO A 140 -6.59 33.59 -20.45
C PRO A 140 -7.94 33.85 -19.79
N ARG A 141 -8.14 35.09 -19.33
CA ARG A 141 -9.38 35.59 -18.72
C ARG A 141 -10.55 34.80 -19.27
N CYS A 142 -11.17 34.01 -18.38
CA CYS A 142 -12.15 32.99 -18.70
C CYS A 142 -13.04 33.43 -19.85
N ILE A 143 -13.40 32.49 -20.73
CA ILE A 143 -14.54 32.67 -21.62
C ILE A 143 -15.66 33.28 -20.76
N PRO A 144 -16.21 34.45 -21.12
CA PRO A 144 -17.22 35.10 -20.32
C PRO A 144 -18.28 34.07 -19.94
N ASP A 145 -18.67 34.09 -18.67
CA ASP A 145 -19.71 33.24 -18.11
C ASP A 145 -19.36 31.74 -17.97
N HIS A 146 -18.08 31.32 -17.99
CA HIS A 146 -17.73 29.91 -17.75
C HIS A 146 -17.00 29.71 -16.42
N ASN A 147 -17.31 28.61 -15.73
CA ASN A 147 -16.68 28.25 -14.46
C ASN A 147 -15.50 27.31 -14.71
N LEU A 148 -14.33 27.68 -14.20
CA LEU A 148 -13.16 26.81 -14.17
C LEU A 148 -13.18 25.99 -12.88
N SER A 149 -12.97 24.68 -12.97
CA SER A 149 -13.03 23.79 -11.82
C SER A 149 -11.92 22.75 -11.86
N VAL A 150 -11.41 22.39 -10.68
CA VAL A 150 -10.53 21.26 -10.46
C VAL A 150 -11.38 20.11 -9.95
N THR A 151 -11.31 18.99 -10.67
CA THR A 151 -12.11 17.80 -10.37
C THR A 151 -11.20 16.60 -10.28
N VAL A 152 -11.59 15.60 -9.50
CA VAL A 152 -10.96 14.30 -9.47
C VAL A 152 -11.84 13.30 -10.21
N ARG A 153 -11.22 12.41 -10.99
CA ARG A 153 -11.91 11.39 -11.77
C ARG A 153 -11.30 10.02 -11.59
N GLN A 154 -12.12 8.99 -11.68
CA GLN A 154 -11.70 7.59 -11.70
C GLN A 154 -12.75 6.71 -12.36
N SER A 155 -12.35 5.55 -12.90
CA SER A 155 -13.29 4.52 -13.35
C SER A 155 -13.44 3.44 -12.30
N ILE A 156 -14.67 3.12 -11.88
CA ILE A 156 -14.93 2.07 -10.88
C ILE A 156 -15.77 0.93 -11.45
N SER A 157 -15.56 -0.28 -10.95
CA SER A 157 -16.45 -1.43 -11.19
C SER A 157 -17.49 -1.55 -10.08
N LYS A 158 -18.56 -2.31 -10.32
CA LYS A 158 -19.58 -2.54 -9.29
C LYS A 158 -19.02 -3.35 -8.12
N GLN A 159 -18.18 -4.31 -8.44
CA GLN A 159 -17.60 -5.22 -7.47
C GLN A 159 -16.22 -4.74 -7.00
N ALA A 160 -15.95 -4.98 -5.72
CA ALA A 160 -14.63 -4.85 -5.12
C ALA A 160 -13.64 -5.85 -5.71
N ILE A 161 -12.35 -5.55 -5.52
CA ILE A 161 -11.27 -6.40 -5.99
C ILE A 161 -11.27 -7.74 -5.24
N ASP A 162 -11.00 -8.80 -5.99
CA ASP A 162 -10.79 -10.13 -5.44
C ASP A 162 -9.33 -10.30 -5.00
N VAL A 163 -9.13 -10.69 -3.75
CA VAL A 163 -7.83 -10.71 -3.04
C VAL A 163 -7.41 -12.12 -2.62
N ASP A 164 -7.93 -13.14 -3.30
CA ASP A 164 -7.57 -14.56 -3.09
C ASP A 164 -6.06 -14.84 -3.20
N ARG A 165 -5.32 -14.01 -3.94
CA ARG A 165 -3.86 -14.05 -4.04
C ARG A 165 -3.24 -12.76 -3.50
N PRO A 166 -1.94 -12.77 -3.13
CA PRO A 166 -1.26 -11.55 -2.73
C PRO A 166 -1.39 -10.47 -3.81
N PHE A 167 -1.77 -9.27 -3.39
CA PHE A 167 -1.84 -8.08 -4.24
C PHE A 167 -0.43 -7.49 -4.36
N ARG A 168 0.05 -7.32 -5.58
CA ARG A 168 1.44 -6.95 -5.89
C ARG A 168 1.51 -5.51 -6.36
N VAL A 169 2.33 -4.70 -5.70
CA VAL A 169 2.59 -3.31 -6.06
C VAL A 169 4.04 -3.14 -6.47
N LEU A 170 4.28 -2.55 -7.64
CA LEU A 170 5.59 -2.02 -8.00
C LEU A 170 5.61 -0.53 -7.70
N TYR A 171 6.48 -0.11 -6.79
CA TYR A 171 6.64 1.27 -6.36
C TYR A 171 7.85 1.91 -7.03
N ILE A 172 7.65 3.11 -7.61
CA ILE A 172 8.71 3.94 -8.19
C ILE A 172 8.51 5.38 -7.72
N GLY A 173 9.51 5.96 -7.05
CA GLY A 173 9.45 7.34 -6.57
C GLY A 173 10.25 7.54 -5.29
N ASP A 174 10.09 8.71 -4.68
CA ASP A 174 10.79 9.07 -3.44
C ASP A 174 10.35 8.18 -2.25
N PRO A 175 11.28 7.46 -1.60
CA PRO A 175 10.96 6.59 -0.46
C PRO A 175 10.29 7.31 0.71
N GLY A 176 10.38 8.65 0.82
CA GLY A 176 9.71 9.45 1.84
C GLY A 176 8.18 9.35 1.81
N PHE A 177 7.57 9.21 0.63
CA PHE A 177 6.11 9.12 0.48
C PHE A 177 5.59 7.67 0.45
N LYS A 178 6.51 6.70 0.35
CA LYS A 178 6.18 5.27 0.21
C LYS A 178 5.27 4.77 1.33
N HIS A 179 5.54 5.16 2.58
CA HIS A 179 4.77 4.66 3.72
C HIS A 179 3.29 5.06 3.62
N SER A 180 3.01 6.37 3.49
CA SER A 180 1.64 6.88 3.35
C SER A 180 0.91 6.24 2.16
N VAL A 181 1.56 6.17 1.00
CA VAL A 181 0.95 5.58 -0.19
C VAL A 181 0.59 4.11 0.02
N LEU A 182 1.49 3.32 0.60
CA LEU A 182 1.25 1.89 0.83
C LEU A 182 0.25 1.64 1.97
N GLU A 183 0.21 2.49 2.99
CA GLU A 183 -0.81 2.47 4.04
C GLU A 183 -2.20 2.69 3.42
N LYS A 184 -2.36 3.72 2.59
CA LYS A 184 -3.61 3.97 1.87
C LYS A 184 -4.04 2.82 0.97
N ILE A 185 -3.10 2.20 0.27
CA ILE A 185 -3.37 0.98 -0.53
C ILE A 185 -3.76 -0.19 0.38
N GLY A 186 -3.12 -0.35 1.54
CA GLY A 186 -3.50 -1.33 2.55
C GLY A 186 -4.95 -1.16 3.01
N ASP A 187 -5.33 0.06 3.42
CA ASP A 187 -6.69 0.43 3.80
C ASP A 187 -7.70 0.15 2.68
N THR A 188 -7.31 0.49 1.45
CA THR A 188 -8.11 0.23 0.26
C THR A 188 -8.39 -1.26 0.08
N LEU A 189 -7.40 -2.13 0.25
CA LEU A 189 -7.59 -3.56 0.06
C LEU A 189 -8.48 -4.19 1.14
N VAL A 190 -8.44 -3.67 2.37
CA VAL A 190 -9.31 -4.17 3.47
C VAL A 190 -10.73 -3.60 3.42
N ALA A 191 -10.95 -2.47 2.74
CA ALA A 191 -12.26 -1.81 2.62
C ALA A 191 -13.28 -2.51 1.69
N SER A 192 -13.11 -3.81 1.42
CA SER A 192 -14.03 -4.57 0.57
C SER A 192 -15.39 -4.79 1.26
N PRO A 193 -16.52 -4.37 0.65
CA PRO A 193 -17.84 -4.48 1.28
C PRO A 193 -18.33 -5.92 1.51
N LYS A 194 -17.67 -6.93 0.95
CA LYS A 194 -18.10 -8.34 1.04
C LYS A 194 -17.72 -9.05 2.35
N ASN A 195 -17.12 -8.36 3.32
CA ASN A 195 -16.51 -9.02 4.47
C ASN A 195 -17.18 -8.84 5.84
N SER A 196 -18.36 -8.24 5.97
CA SER A 196 -18.83 -7.88 7.32
C SER A 196 -19.65 -8.93 8.07
N LEU A 197 -20.20 -10.01 7.49
CA LEU A 197 -20.98 -10.96 8.31
C LEU A 197 -20.89 -12.46 7.99
N TYR A 198 -20.54 -12.89 6.77
CA TYR A 198 -20.42 -14.32 6.43
C TYR A 198 -19.44 -14.58 5.29
N ALA A 199 -18.27 -13.94 5.30
CA ALA A 199 -17.13 -14.57 4.64
C ALA A 199 -16.76 -15.80 5.47
N SER A 200 -17.51 -16.87 5.27
CA SER A 200 -17.19 -18.23 5.67
C SER A 200 -15.94 -18.67 4.91
N SER A 201 -14.82 -18.01 5.18
CA SER A 201 -13.50 -18.51 4.85
C SER A 201 -13.10 -19.45 5.97
N THR A 202 -13.73 -20.62 5.98
CA THR A 202 -13.10 -21.83 6.55
C THR A 202 -11.79 -22.19 5.82
N ASN A 203 -11.35 -21.34 4.87
CA ASN A 203 -10.16 -21.48 4.04
C ASN A 203 -9.12 -20.36 4.27
N SER A 204 -9.26 -19.50 5.29
CA SER A 204 -8.19 -18.55 5.62
C SER A 204 -7.03 -19.34 6.24
N SER A 205 -6.16 -19.87 5.38
CA SER A 205 -5.00 -20.67 5.76
C SER A 205 -3.83 -19.83 6.30
N ARG A 206 -4.01 -18.50 6.39
CA ARG A 206 -2.96 -17.55 6.76
C ARG A 206 -3.37 -16.78 8.02
N PHE A 207 -2.49 -16.80 9.02
CA PHE A 207 -2.69 -16.15 10.30
C PHE A 207 -1.45 -15.33 10.66
N HIS A 208 -1.65 -14.15 11.25
CA HIS A 208 -0.64 -13.38 11.92
C HIS A 208 -0.55 -13.88 13.37
N VAL A 209 0.65 -14.28 13.78
CA VAL A 209 0.90 -14.82 15.12
C VAL A 209 1.31 -13.67 16.03
N VAL A 210 0.45 -13.28 16.96
CA VAL A 210 0.73 -12.26 17.97
C VAL A 210 1.01 -12.96 19.30
N PRO A 211 2.23 -12.87 19.87
CA PRO A 211 2.48 -13.33 21.22
C PRO A 211 1.53 -12.64 22.22
N ALA A 212 0.89 -13.39 23.10
CA ALA A 212 -0.02 -12.83 24.09
C ALA A 212 0.68 -11.98 25.18
N SER A 213 2.01 -12.01 25.22
CA SER A 213 2.83 -11.22 26.14
C SER A 213 4.13 -10.78 25.47
N PHE A 214 4.55 -9.55 25.81
CA PHE A 214 5.81 -8.95 25.38
C PHE A 214 6.57 -8.46 26.62
N GLY A 215 7.86 -8.81 26.71
CA GLY A 215 8.73 -8.38 27.80
C GLY A 215 9.86 -9.39 28.11
N PRO A 216 10.97 -8.94 28.73
CA PRO A 216 12.17 -9.75 28.95
C PRO A 216 11.96 -10.98 29.83
N ASP A 217 10.92 -10.98 30.68
CA ASP A 217 10.57 -12.11 31.56
C ASP A 217 9.25 -12.81 31.16
N SER A 218 8.70 -12.47 30.00
CA SER A 218 7.44 -13.06 29.55
C SER A 218 7.70 -14.38 28.80
N THR A 219 7.07 -15.46 29.26
CA THR A 219 6.98 -16.72 28.53
C THR A 219 5.56 -16.84 27.97
N PRO A 220 5.31 -16.42 26.72
CA PRO A 220 3.97 -16.51 26.14
C PRO A 220 3.54 -17.97 26.07
N ASN A 221 2.49 -18.32 26.82
CA ASN A 221 1.93 -19.66 26.90
C ASN A 221 0.86 -19.94 25.82
N TYR A 222 0.47 -18.91 25.07
CA TYR A 222 -0.33 -19.00 23.87
C TYR A 222 -0.01 -17.82 22.94
N ALA A 223 -0.36 -17.96 21.67
CA ALA A 223 -0.30 -16.90 20.68
C ALA A 223 -1.70 -16.69 20.09
N GLU A 224 -2.06 -15.44 19.88
CA GLU A 224 -3.27 -15.08 19.18
C GLU A 224 -3.03 -15.18 17.68
N LEU A 225 -3.91 -15.89 16.97
CA LEU A 225 -3.85 -16.05 15.53
C LEU A 225 -4.88 -15.13 14.89
N LEU A 226 -4.41 -14.02 14.31
CA LEU A 226 -5.28 -13.08 13.59
C LEU A 226 -5.37 -13.51 12.11
N PRO A 227 -6.55 -13.87 11.59
CA PRO A 227 -6.68 -14.27 10.19
C PRO A 227 -6.25 -13.14 9.23
N ILE A 228 -5.39 -13.46 8.27
CA ILE A 228 -4.91 -12.50 7.26
C ILE A 228 -5.73 -12.69 5.99
N HIS A 229 -6.67 -11.78 5.78
CA HIS A 229 -7.55 -11.81 4.60
C HIS A 229 -6.90 -11.20 3.35
N VAL A 230 -5.83 -10.39 3.51
CA VAL A 230 -5.16 -9.67 2.42
C VAL A 230 -3.65 -9.68 2.66
N GLN A 231 -2.87 -9.96 1.61
CA GLN A 231 -1.42 -9.81 1.64
C GLN A 231 -0.98 -8.82 0.56
N LEU A 232 -0.25 -7.78 0.97
CA LEU A 232 0.38 -6.81 0.08
C LEU A 232 1.85 -7.18 -0.13
N VAL A 233 2.27 -7.36 -1.37
CA VAL A 233 3.67 -7.61 -1.75
C VAL A 233 4.17 -6.41 -2.52
N VAL A 234 5.22 -5.76 -2.00
CA VAL A 234 5.75 -4.52 -2.60
C VAL A 234 7.14 -4.76 -3.14
N GLU A 235 7.35 -4.39 -4.40
CA GLU A 235 8.67 -4.28 -5.02
C GLU A 235 9.00 -2.81 -5.26
N GLU A 236 10.26 -2.43 -5.07
CA GLU A 236 10.74 -1.06 -5.24
C GLU A 236 11.68 -1.01 -6.44
N CYS A 237 11.36 -0.20 -7.44
CA CYS A 237 12.25 0.05 -8.57
C CYS A 237 13.20 1.20 -8.21
N VAL A 238 14.49 0.91 -8.15
CA VAL A 238 15.52 1.89 -7.80
C VAL A 238 15.98 2.67 -9.03
N SER A 239 16.01 2.03 -10.20
CA SER A 239 16.36 2.67 -11.46
C SER A 239 15.76 1.92 -12.65
N ALA A 240 15.56 2.64 -13.76
CA ALA A 240 15.15 2.04 -15.02
C ALA A 240 15.92 2.65 -16.17
N THR A 241 16.41 1.81 -17.08
CA THR A 241 17.28 2.24 -18.17
C THR A 241 16.86 1.61 -19.49
N THR A 242 17.11 2.32 -20.58
CA THR A 242 17.04 1.77 -21.93
C THR A 242 18.39 1.17 -22.28
N SER A 243 18.39 -0.08 -22.76
CA SER A 243 19.59 -0.66 -23.35
C SER A 243 19.61 -0.32 -24.83
N LEU A 244 20.65 0.39 -25.27
CA LEU A 244 21.01 0.56 -26.69
C LEU A 244 22.16 -0.39 -27.00
N GLY A 245 21.89 -1.70 -26.97
CA GLY A 245 22.85 -2.70 -27.42
C GLY A 245 22.57 -3.14 -28.86
N PRO A 246 23.57 -3.60 -29.62
CA PRO A 246 23.35 -4.16 -30.96
C PRO A 246 22.40 -5.37 -30.95
N GLU A 247 22.33 -6.10 -29.83
CA GLU A 247 21.46 -7.28 -29.68
C GLU A 247 20.03 -6.93 -29.23
N ASN A 248 19.81 -5.76 -28.60
CA ASN A 248 18.51 -5.32 -28.10
C ASN A 248 18.41 -3.78 -28.16
N PRO A 249 18.19 -3.19 -29.35
CA PRO A 249 18.17 -1.74 -29.54
C PRO A 249 16.96 -1.02 -28.90
N ASP A 250 16.07 -1.77 -28.25
CA ASP A 250 14.83 -1.27 -27.65
C ASP A 250 14.54 -1.95 -26.30
N GLY A 251 15.58 -2.42 -25.61
CA GLY A 251 15.42 -3.06 -24.31
C GLY A 251 15.15 -2.04 -23.21
N ILE A 252 14.25 -2.35 -22.27
CA ILE A 252 14.07 -1.55 -21.05
C ILE A 252 14.28 -2.45 -19.84
N SER A 253 15.19 -2.08 -18.96
CA SER A 253 15.54 -2.83 -17.76
C SER A 253 15.10 -2.09 -16.51
N LEU A 254 14.42 -2.79 -15.59
CA LEU A 254 14.07 -2.32 -14.25
C LEU A 254 15.01 -2.93 -13.22
N SER A 255 15.69 -2.09 -12.44
CA SER A 255 16.51 -2.52 -11.31
C SER A 255 15.68 -2.49 -10.04
N LEU A 256 15.40 -3.67 -9.49
CA LEU A 256 14.57 -3.84 -8.32
C LEU A 256 15.42 -3.94 -7.04
N LYS A 257 14.98 -3.32 -5.95
CA LYS A 257 15.69 -3.34 -4.67
C LYS A 257 15.75 -4.75 -4.10
N GLY A 258 16.96 -5.25 -3.86
CA GLY A 258 17.18 -6.59 -3.31
C GLY A 258 16.74 -7.73 -4.24
N ARG A 259 16.59 -7.46 -5.54
CA ARG A 259 16.19 -8.43 -6.57
C ARG A 259 17.00 -8.26 -7.84
N GLU A 260 16.91 -9.27 -8.69
CA GLU A 260 17.52 -9.24 -10.00
C GLU A 260 16.78 -8.26 -10.93
N THR A 261 17.54 -7.71 -11.88
CA THR A 261 17.00 -6.85 -12.92
C THR A 261 15.99 -7.60 -13.79
N VAL A 262 14.88 -6.94 -14.11
CA VAL A 262 13.87 -7.44 -15.04
C VAL A 262 13.97 -6.64 -16.33
N THR A 263 14.16 -7.32 -17.46
CA THR A 263 14.34 -6.67 -18.76
C THR A 263 13.20 -7.00 -19.71
N SER A 264 12.61 -5.97 -20.30
CA SER A 264 11.66 -6.05 -21.39
C SER A 264 12.41 -5.93 -22.71
N THR A 265 12.37 -6.97 -23.54
CA THR A 265 12.96 -6.98 -24.88
C THR A 265 11.89 -7.20 -25.94
N ARG A 266 12.13 -6.72 -27.16
CA ARG A 266 11.22 -6.97 -28.28
C ARG A 266 11.33 -8.43 -28.70
N ALA A 267 10.19 -9.13 -28.74
CA ALA A 267 10.09 -10.50 -29.20
C ALA A 267 9.03 -10.58 -30.32
N GLY A 268 9.49 -10.65 -31.56
CA GLY A 268 8.61 -10.62 -32.73
C GLY A 268 7.81 -9.32 -32.82
N SER A 269 6.47 -9.43 -32.79
CA SER A 269 5.55 -8.28 -32.82
C SER A 269 5.23 -7.69 -31.44
N GLY A 270 5.69 -8.31 -30.35
CA GLY A 270 5.40 -7.90 -28.98
C GLY A 270 6.65 -7.70 -28.14
N PHE A 271 6.46 -7.69 -26.81
CA PHE A 271 7.53 -7.60 -25.84
C PHE A 271 7.51 -8.82 -24.92
N GLN A 272 8.69 -9.27 -24.50
CA GLN A 272 8.85 -10.38 -23.57
C GLN A 272 9.67 -9.92 -22.36
N LEU A 273 9.35 -10.49 -21.21
CA LEU A 273 10.10 -10.31 -19.97
C LEU A 273 11.22 -11.34 -19.88
N MET A 274 12.42 -10.85 -19.59
CA MET A 274 13.61 -11.62 -19.28
C MET A 274 14.04 -11.27 -17.86
N SER A 275 14.10 -12.27 -17.00
CA SER A 275 14.65 -12.18 -15.65
C SER A 275 15.33 -13.51 -15.33
N ALA A 276 16.36 -13.49 -14.49
CA ALA A 276 17.04 -14.71 -14.07
C ALA A 276 16.19 -15.52 -13.06
N SER A 277 15.19 -14.88 -12.44
CA SER A 277 14.22 -15.49 -11.54
C SER A 277 12.79 -15.37 -12.10
N SER A 278 11.86 -16.17 -11.56
CA SER A 278 10.45 -16.14 -11.94
C SER A 278 9.76 -14.87 -11.43
N TRP A 279 9.97 -13.74 -12.11
CA TRP A 279 9.30 -12.50 -11.79
C TRP A 279 7.82 -12.56 -12.19
N VAL A 280 6.94 -12.15 -11.27
CA VAL A 280 5.49 -12.10 -11.48
C VAL A 280 5.11 -10.63 -11.57
N ALA A 281 4.45 -10.26 -12.67
CA ALA A 281 4.03 -8.88 -12.89
C ALA A 281 3.16 -8.37 -11.73
N PRO A 282 3.33 -7.10 -11.33
CA PRO A 282 2.50 -6.49 -10.30
C PRO A 282 1.06 -6.28 -10.80
N ASP A 283 0.13 -6.17 -9.86
CA ASP A 283 -1.27 -5.82 -10.11
C ASP A 283 -1.43 -4.35 -10.47
N ILE A 284 -0.61 -3.51 -9.84
CA ILE A 284 -0.54 -2.08 -10.12
C ILE A 284 0.89 -1.58 -9.93
N THR A 285 1.25 -0.61 -10.76
CA THR A 285 2.45 0.19 -10.57
C THR A 285 2.07 1.56 -10.04
N ILE A 286 2.75 2.02 -9.00
CA ILE A 286 2.53 3.35 -8.42
C ILE A 286 3.78 4.17 -8.66
N PHE A 287 3.60 5.30 -9.35
CA PHE A 287 4.62 6.30 -9.57
C PHE A 287 4.36 7.47 -8.63
N VAL A 288 5.36 7.87 -7.85
CA VAL A 288 5.33 9.09 -7.04
C VAL A 288 6.30 10.11 -7.62
N MET A 289 5.80 11.31 -7.91
CA MET A 289 6.57 12.44 -8.43
C MET A 289 6.84 13.43 -7.31
N GLY A 290 8.10 13.63 -6.95
CA GLY A 290 8.51 14.66 -6.02
C GLY A 290 8.61 16.04 -6.69
N ASP A 291 8.49 17.11 -5.90
CA ASP A 291 8.65 18.47 -6.40
C ASP A 291 10.11 18.79 -6.81
N ASN A 292 11.06 18.02 -6.27
CA ASN A 292 12.50 18.17 -6.52
C ASN A 292 13.10 16.94 -7.23
N ASP A 293 12.30 16.23 -8.04
CA ASP A 293 12.77 15.09 -8.83
C ASP A 293 13.98 15.50 -9.68
N ASP A 294 15.09 14.76 -9.56
CA ASP A 294 16.26 14.98 -10.38
C ASP A 294 16.11 14.34 -11.78
N PHE A 295 17.08 14.63 -12.66
CA PHE A 295 17.07 14.09 -14.02
C PHE A 295 17.08 12.55 -14.04
N ALA A 296 17.79 11.92 -13.11
CA ALA A 296 17.86 10.45 -13.01
C ALA A 296 16.50 9.84 -12.64
N THR A 297 15.76 10.47 -11.74
CA THR A 297 14.40 10.10 -11.34
C THR A 297 13.44 10.25 -12.51
N LEU A 298 13.53 11.36 -13.26
CA LEU A 298 12.73 11.58 -14.47
C LEU A 298 12.99 10.50 -15.54
N VAL A 299 14.25 10.17 -15.81
CA VAL A 299 14.62 9.10 -16.76
C VAL A 299 14.10 7.75 -16.29
N THR A 300 14.28 7.44 -15.01
CA THR A 300 13.77 6.21 -14.39
C THR A 300 12.26 6.10 -14.54
N ARG A 301 11.51 7.15 -14.17
CA ARG A 301 10.06 7.21 -14.32
C ARG A 301 9.62 6.99 -15.76
N ASN A 302 10.23 7.69 -16.71
CA ASN A 302 9.86 7.58 -18.13
C ASN A 302 10.14 6.18 -18.70
N CYS A 303 11.29 5.58 -18.35
CA CYS A 303 11.63 4.22 -18.74
C CYS A 303 10.67 3.20 -18.11
N ALA A 304 10.38 3.33 -16.81
CA ALA A 304 9.46 2.45 -16.10
C ALA A 304 8.02 2.58 -16.60
N LEU A 305 7.54 3.79 -16.91
CA LEU A 305 6.23 4.00 -17.56
C LEU A 305 6.16 3.33 -18.95
N ALA A 306 7.23 3.40 -19.72
CA ALA A 306 7.29 2.70 -21.01
C ALA A 306 7.29 1.17 -20.81
N PHE A 307 8.00 0.67 -19.78
CA PHE A 307 7.98 -0.74 -19.41
C PHE A 307 6.58 -1.23 -19.02
N THR A 308 5.88 -0.52 -18.13
CA THR A 308 4.54 -0.92 -17.67
C THR A 308 3.54 -0.94 -18.81
N ARG A 309 3.58 0.06 -19.70
CA ARG A 309 2.74 0.11 -20.91
C ARG A 309 2.97 -1.08 -21.84
N ARG A 310 4.23 -1.48 -22.08
CA ARG A 310 4.55 -2.63 -22.94
C ARG A 310 3.91 -3.93 -22.46
N HIS A 311 3.78 -4.07 -21.14
CA HIS A 311 3.25 -5.26 -20.48
C HIS A 311 1.80 -5.08 -19.99
N ASN A 312 1.15 -3.99 -20.40
CA ASN A 312 -0.21 -3.60 -20.00
C ASN A 312 -0.41 -3.47 -18.49
N ILE A 313 0.64 -3.28 -17.70
CA ILE A 313 0.55 -3.18 -16.24
C ILE A 313 -0.11 -1.83 -15.88
N PRO A 314 -1.22 -1.82 -15.10
CA PRO A 314 -1.90 -0.59 -14.70
C PRO A 314 -0.96 0.32 -13.92
N SER A 315 -1.02 1.62 -14.18
CA SER A 315 -0.10 2.60 -13.60
C SER A 315 -0.87 3.78 -13.04
N MET A 316 -0.78 4.01 -11.73
CA MET A 316 -1.28 5.20 -11.06
C MET A 316 -0.12 6.16 -10.81
N ILE A 317 -0.33 7.44 -11.08
CA ILE A 317 0.69 8.48 -10.91
C ILE A 317 0.19 9.47 -9.87
N ILE A 318 0.99 9.62 -8.82
CA ILE A 318 0.73 10.48 -7.67
C ILE A 318 1.80 11.57 -7.66
N SER A 319 1.42 12.84 -7.53
CA SER A 319 2.36 13.94 -7.35
C SER A 319 2.41 14.38 -5.89
N GLN A 320 3.57 14.88 -5.44
CA GLN A 320 3.71 15.43 -4.10
C GLN A 320 2.78 16.64 -3.89
N SER A 321 2.66 17.50 -4.89
CA SER A 321 1.79 18.67 -4.87
C SER A 321 0.97 18.80 -6.16
N PRO A 322 -0.09 19.62 -6.18
CA PRO A 322 -1.00 19.70 -7.33
C PRO A 322 -0.34 20.30 -8.58
N LEU A 323 -0.14 19.46 -9.61
CA LEU A 323 0.57 19.84 -10.84
C LEU A 323 -0.25 20.71 -11.80
N TRP A 324 -1.57 20.83 -11.62
CA TRP A 324 -2.39 21.74 -12.44
C TRP A 324 -2.00 23.22 -12.25
N ARG A 325 -1.24 23.55 -11.19
CA ARG A 325 -0.63 24.87 -10.99
C ARG A 325 0.65 25.08 -11.82
N ARG A 326 1.20 24.01 -12.40
CA ARG A 326 2.44 23.95 -13.21
C ARG A 326 2.20 23.17 -14.50
N PRO A 327 1.52 23.76 -15.50
CA PRO A 327 1.01 23.04 -16.67
C PRO A 327 2.07 22.47 -17.64
N ASN A 328 3.36 22.76 -17.46
CA ASN A 328 4.43 22.25 -18.32
C ASN A 328 4.82 20.79 -18.03
N ASP A 329 4.35 20.20 -16.92
CA ASP A 329 4.74 18.87 -16.47
C ASP A 329 3.70 17.80 -16.84
N SER A 330 3.23 17.81 -18.10
CA SER A 330 2.25 16.83 -18.56
C SER A 330 2.88 15.43 -18.64
N VAL A 331 2.33 14.51 -17.85
CA VAL A 331 2.70 13.09 -17.86
C VAL A 331 1.55 12.29 -18.49
N PRO A 332 1.83 11.34 -19.38
CA PRO A 332 0.78 10.48 -19.95
C PRO A 332 0.14 9.60 -18.87
N LEU A 333 -1.19 9.72 -18.71
CA LEU A 333 -2.00 9.06 -17.69
C LEU A 333 -2.93 7.99 -18.28
N ASP A 334 -3.25 6.97 -17.50
CA ASP A 334 -4.38 6.08 -17.77
C ASP A 334 -5.66 6.74 -17.21
N THR A 335 -6.58 7.14 -18.09
CA THR A 335 -7.81 7.85 -17.70
C THR A 335 -8.75 7.01 -16.85
N ARG A 336 -8.53 5.69 -16.72
CA ARG A 336 -9.30 4.83 -15.82
C ARG A 336 -8.82 4.95 -14.38
N THR A 337 -7.56 5.31 -14.17
CA THR A 337 -6.97 5.46 -12.83
C THR A 337 -7.40 6.78 -12.20
N LEU A 338 -7.17 6.92 -10.91
CA LEU A 338 -7.42 8.17 -10.19
C LEU A 338 -6.52 9.29 -10.73
N HIS A 339 -7.11 10.39 -11.19
CA HIS A 339 -6.39 11.54 -11.72
C HIS A 339 -7.18 12.83 -11.52
N LEU A 340 -6.48 13.97 -11.61
CA LEU A 340 -7.08 15.29 -11.60
C LEU A 340 -7.38 15.78 -13.01
N CYS A 341 -8.46 16.54 -13.13
CA CYS A 341 -8.87 17.22 -14.34
C CYS A 341 -9.10 18.70 -14.04
N LEU A 342 -8.55 19.56 -14.90
CA LEU A 342 -8.94 20.96 -14.96
C LEU A 342 -10.01 21.11 -16.04
N GLU A 343 -11.16 21.66 -15.69
CA GLU A 343 -12.35 21.65 -16.53
C GLU A 343 -13.04 23.00 -16.57
N ILE A 344 -13.48 23.38 -17.76
CA ILE A 344 -14.36 24.52 -17.95
C ILE A 344 -15.79 24.02 -18.08
N THR A 345 -16.71 24.63 -17.34
CA THR A 345 -18.13 24.26 -17.33
C THR A 345 -18.96 25.47 -17.70
N ASP A 346 -19.84 25.29 -18.69
CA ASP A 346 -20.84 26.29 -19.06
C ASP A 346 -22.00 26.22 -18.05
N PRO A 347 -22.27 27.30 -17.30
CA PRO A 347 -23.32 27.32 -16.27
C PRO A 347 -24.73 27.31 -16.88
N THR A 348 -24.88 27.62 -18.16
CA THR A 348 -26.18 27.67 -18.84
C THR A 348 -26.58 26.30 -19.40
N THR A 349 -25.64 25.55 -19.95
CA THR A 349 -25.87 24.21 -20.52
C THR A 349 -25.54 23.09 -19.56
N GLY A 350 -24.65 23.33 -18.58
CA GLY A 350 -24.06 22.31 -17.73
C GLY A 350 -22.95 21.51 -18.40
N ASP A 351 -22.63 21.81 -19.67
CA ASP A 351 -21.62 21.09 -20.42
C ASP A 351 -20.22 21.40 -19.88
N SER A 352 -19.41 20.35 -19.74
CA SER A 352 -18.06 20.45 -19.17
C SER A 352 -17.01 19.92 -20.14
N GLN A 353 -15.95 20.70 -20.35
CA GLN A 353 -14.82 20.36 -21.20
C GLN A 353 -13.53 20.25 -20.38
N VAL A 354 -12.84 19.12 -20.53
CA VAL A 354 -11.53 18.88 -19.89
C VAL A 354 -10.44 19.64 -20.64
N LEU A 355 -9.79 20.58 -19.96
CA LEU A 355 -8.67 21.38 -20.47
C LEU A 355 -7.32 20.67 -20.26
N GLY A 356 -7.17 19.95 -19.15
CA GLY A 356 -5.94 19.27 -18.79
C GLY A 356 -6.17 18.12 -17.82
N ARG A 357 -5.32 17.10 -17.92
CA ARG A 357 -5.29 15.96 -16.99
C ARG A 357 -3.94 15.91 -16.30
N TYR A 358 -3.97 15.69 -14.99
CA TYR A 358 -2.80 15.75 -14.13
C TYR A 358 -2.78 14.54 -13.18
N PRO A 359 -1.59 14.08 -12.75
CA PRO A 359 -1.47 13.16 -11.63
C PRO A 359 -2.30 13.61 -10.43
N ILE A 360 -2.79 12.65 -9.65
CA ILE A 360 -3.46 12.95 -8.38
C ILE A 360 -2.42 13.43 -7.38
N ASP A 361 -2.65 14.52 -6.65
CA ASP A 361 -1.73 14.89 -5.58
C ASP A 361 -1.90 14.00 -4.34
N LEU A 362 -0.85 13.89 -3.54
CA LEU A 362 -0.79 13.00 -2.39
C LEU A 362 -1.90 13.30 -1.37
N GLU A 363 -2.13 14.58 -1.07
CA GLU A 363 -3.16 15.03 -0.12
C GLU A 363 -4.56 14.59 -0.59
N THR A 364 -4.89 14.80 -1.87
CA THR A 364 -6.17 14.37 -2.42
C THR A 364 -6.28 12.85 -2.47
N PHE A 365 -5.20 12.14 -2.81
CA PHE A 365 -5.15 10.67 -2.84
C PHE A 365 -5.44 10.05 -1.47
N GLU A 366 -4.83 10.57 -0.40
CA GLU A 366 -5.03 10.11 0.97
C GLU A 366 -6.49 10.29 1.42
N ASN A 367 -7.18 11.30 0.91
CA ASN A 367 -8.56 11.59 1.30
C ASN A 367 -9.64 10.82 0.51
N ILE A 368 -9.31 10.10 -0.57
CA ILE A 368 -10.32 9.29 -1.31
C ILE A 368 -10.91 8.17 -0.44
N ALA A 369 -12.22 7.97 -0.49
CA ALA A 369 -12.88 6.86 0.20
C ALA A 369 -12.26 5.48 -0.18
N PRO A 370 -11.69 4.72 0.77
CA PRO A 370 -11.00 3.45 0.47
C PRO A 370 -11.85 2.42 -0.28
N SER A 371 -13.15 2.35 0.02
CA SER A 371 -14.09 1.42 -0.63
C SER A 371 -14.33 1.73 -2.12
N GLN A 372 -14.23 3.01 -2.53
CA GLN A 372 -14.33 3.42 -3.92
C GLN A 372 -13.01 3.23 -4.66
N LEU A 373 -11.88 3.55 -4.01
CA LEU A 373 -10.56 3.25 -4.55
C LEU A 373 -10.36 1.74 -4.75
N ASN A 374 -10.93 0.90 -3.89
CA ASN A 374 -10.89 -0.56 -4.05
C ASN A 374 -11.56 -1.01 -5.35
N ARG A 375 -12.73 -0.41 -5.66
CA ARG A 375 -13.47 -0.67 -6.90
C ARG A 375 -12.83 -0.03 -8.12
N ASN A 376 -12.02 1.01 -7.95
CA ASN A 376 -11.11 1.46 -9.00
C ASN A 376 -10.03 0.41 -9.28
N LEU A 377 -9.33 -0.10 -8.28
CA LEU A 377 -8.33 -1.16 -8.47
C LEU A 377 -8.93 -2.41 -9.15
N ALA A 378 -10.15 -2.77 -8.78
CA ALA A 378 -10.89 -3.86 -9.42
C ALA A 378 -11.16 -3.61 -10.91
N SER A 379 -11.51 -2.37 -11.29
CA SER A 379 -11.77 -1.99 -12.68
C SER A 379 -10.53 -2.10 -13.58
N LEU A 380 -9.35 -1.84 -13.01
CA LEU A 380 -8.07 -1.97 -13.69
C LEU A 380 -7.71 -3.44 -13.92
N ASN A 381 -7.90 -4.28 -12.89
CA ASN A 381 -7.56 -5.71 -12.92
C ASN A 381 -8.46 -6.53 -13.85
N GLY A 382 -9.73 -6.16 -14.00
CA GLY A 382 -10.68 -6.85 -14.90
C GLY A 382 -10.28 -6.81 -16.39
N THR A 383 -9.37 -5.93 -16.78
CA THR A 383 -8.88 -5.83 -18.17
C THR A 383 -7.77 -6.80 -18.53
N HIS A 384 -7.18 -7.50 -17.54
CA HIS A 384 -6.11 -8.47 -17.76
C HIS A 384 -6.58 -9.89 -18.16
N GLY A 385 -7.89 -10.15 -18.14
CA GLY A 385 -8.45 -11.50 -18.32
C GLY A 385 -9.08 -11.79 -19.69
N LYS A 386 -9.17 -10.84 -20.61
CA LYS A 386 -9.75 -11.07 -21.94
C LYS A 386 -8.82 -10.56 -23.01
N ALA A 387 -8.05 -11.48 -23.61
CA ALA A 387 -7.42 -11.24 -24.89
C ALA A 387 -8.50 -10.88 -25.93
N SER A 388 -8.77 -9.59 -26.08
CA SER A 388 -9.60 -9.06 -27.15
C SER A 388 -8.71 -8.71 -28.34
N LYS A 389 -9.10 -9.27 -29.47
CA LYS A 389 -8.40 -9.23 -30.75
C LYS A 389 -8.26 -7.80 -31.26
N SER A 390 -7.05 -7.46 -31.71
CA SER A 390 -6.76 -6.58 -32.84
C SER A 390 -7.60 -5.30 -32.94
N SER A 391 -7.11 -4.20 -32.37
CA SER A 391 -7.34 -2.87 -32.95
C SER A 391 -6.04 -2.37 -33.57
N LYS A 392 -6.13 -1.95 -34.83
CA LYS A 392 -5.00 -1.49 -35.66
C LYS A 392 -4.36 -0.26 -35.01
N MET A 393 -3.06 -0.38 -34.76
CA MET A 393 -2.19 0.68 -34.27
C MET A 393 -1.86 1.63 -35.43
N SER A 394 -2.41 2.84 -35.41
CA SER A 394 -1.91 3.98 -36.18
C SER A 394 -1.51 5.08 -35.21
N ASP A 395 -0.24 5.07 -34.81
CA ASP A 395 0.69 6.22 -34.76
C ASP A 395 1.87 5.90 -33.82
N VAL A 396 2.94 5.33 -34.40
CA VAL A 396 4.22 5.08 -33.71
C VAL A 396 5.29 6.10 -34.14
N ARG A 397 4.91 7.23 -34.75
CA ARG A 397 5.87 8.21 -35.25
C ARG A 397 6.24 9.33 -34.28
N SER A 398 5.56 9.48 -33.14
CA SER A 398 5.76 10.68 -32.30
C SER A 398 6.69 10.51 -31.09
N MET A 399 7.29 9.34 -30.83
CA MET A 399 8.15 9.13 -29.64
C MET A 399 9.66 9.14 -29.89
N ARG A 400 10.12 9.32 -31.14
CA ARG A 400 11.58 9.41 -31.42
C ARG A 400 12.24 10.69 -30.91
N LEU A 401 11.46 11.69 -30.50
CA LEU A 401 11.98 13.02 -30.14
C LEU A 401 12.16 13.25 -28.63
N ALA A 402 11.80 12.31 -27.75
CA ALA A 402 11.88 12.51 -26.30
C ALA A 402 13.15 11.94 -25.64
N CYS A 403 14.06 11.31 -26.40
CA CYS A 403 15.33 10.78 -25.87
C CYS A 403 16.59 11.32 -26.55
N GLU A 404 16.46 12.32 -27.44
CA GLU A 404 17.60 13.06 -27.96
C GLU A 404 17.49 14.52 -27.51
N ILE A 405 18.15 14.88 -26.41
CA ILE A 405 18.49 16.27 -26.12
C ILE A 405 20.01 16.41 -26.33
N PRO A 406 20.46 17.37 -27.16
CA PRO A 406 21.87 17.55 -27.44
C PRO A 406 22.57 18.15 -26.23
N LEU A 407 23.70 17.54 -25.84
CA LEU A 407 24.68 18.18 -24.97
C LEU A 407 25.15 19.49 -25.62
N ARG A 408 24.93 20.61 -24.93
CA ARG A 408 25.69 21.84 -25.10
C ARG A 408 26.16 22.34 -23.75
#